data_AF-A0A3C1UXU1-F1
#
_entry.id   AF-A0A3C1UXU1-F1
#
_cell.length_a   1.000
_cell.length_b   1.000
_cell.length_c   1.000
_cell.angle_alpha   90.00
_cell.angle_beta   90.00
_cell.angle_gamma   90.00
#
_symmetry.space_group_name_H-M   'P 1'
#
loop_
_entity.id
_entity.type
_entity.pdbx_description
1 polymer ?
#
loop_
_entity_poly.entity_id
_entity_poly.type
_entity_poly.pdbx_seq_one_letter_code
_entity_poly.pdbx_strand_id
1 'polypeptide(L)'
;MEGLMMGTLVNIFTLLLTALALENAVFSRALDITSLLILPFGKRGLRLFGMILTGTTAIASLIAGLLNPLLGRWENVQYLRPVVYIVILTLLYGCVCFLLNWRKRDWFSGHHSMITMAFFNCAAYGAMALTVYSGFSWLESAVSGLGIGLSFLLALFVLEQGRRCMSICNIPKAFRGLPSELVYVGLISLSLYGLVGHQLAA
;
A
#
# COMPACT_ATOMS: atom_id res chain seq x y z
N MET A 1 22.86 -5.04 -26.27
CA MET A 1 22.14 -4.06 -25.43
C MET A 1 20.65 -4.41 -25.28
N GLU A 2 19.98 -4.95 -26.32
CA GLU A 2 18.58 -5.40 -26.23
C GLU A 2 18.34 -6.57 -25.24
N GLY A 3 19.25 -7.53 -25.14
CA GLY A 3 19.14 -8.64 -24.18
C GLY A 3 19.25 -8.23 -22.70
N LEU A 4 19.95 -7.12 -22.42
CA LEU A 4 20.10 -6.58 -21.06
C LEU A 4 18.87 -5.77 -20.69
N MET A 5 18.30 -5.01 -21.64
CA MET A 5 17.00 -4.34 -21.47
C MET A 5 15.85 -5.33 -21.27
N MET A 6 15.79 -6.43 -22.03
CA MET A 6 14.77 -7.48 -21.84
C MET A 6 14.90 -8.14 -20.47
N GLY A 7 16.12 -8.42 -20.00
CA GLY A 7 16.35 -8.95 -18.65
C GLY A 7 15.88 -7.99 -17.54
N THR A 8 16.15 -6.69 -17.68
CA THR A 8 15.67 -5.67 -16.73
C THR A 8 14.14 -5.51 -16.79
N LEU A 9 13.53 -5.56 -17.98
CA LEU A 9 12.08 -5.46 -18.16
C LEU A 9 11.34 -6.67 -17.57
N VAL A 10 11.88 -7.88 -17.78
CA VAL A 10 11.36 -9.10 -17.18
C VAL A 10 11.53 -9.08 -15.66
N ASN A 11 12.65 -8.57 -15.13
CA ASN A 11 12.83 -8.39 -13.69
C ASN A 11 11.84 -7.38 -13.10
N ILE A 12 11.62 -6.24 -13.76
CA ILE A 12 10.64 -5.23 -13.32
C ILE A 12 9.23 -5.80 -13.35
N PHE A 13 8.87 -6.56 -14.39
CA PHE A 13 7.56 -7.16 -14.55
C PHE A 13 7.30 -8.27 -13.53
N THR A 14 8.29 -9.14 -13.29
CA THR A 14 8.21 -10.19 -12.26
C THR A 14 8.15 -9.58 -10.87
N LEU A 15 8.92 -8.53 -10.59
CA LEU A 15 8.90 -7.82 -9.30
C LEU A 15 7.55 -7.14 -9.06
N LEU A 16 6.94 -6.55 -10.10
CA LEU A 16 5.59 -6.00 -10.05
C LEU A 16 4.54 -7.09 -9.79
N LEU A 17 4.61 -8.22 -10.50
CA LEU A 17 3.72 -9.38 -10.30
C LEU A 17 3.85 -9.99 -8.90
N THR A 18 5.08 -10.13 -8.42
CA THR A 18 5.36 -10.64 -7.08
C THR A 18 4.82 -9.69 -6.01
N ALA A 19 5.08 -8.37 -6.13
CA ALA A 19 4.54 -7.37 -5.21
C ALA A 19 3.00 -7.28 -5.25
N LEU A 20 2.39 -7.52 -6.42
CA LEU A 20 0.95 -7.52 -6.61
C LEU A 20 0.25 -8.75 -6.03
N ALA A 21 0.80 -9.94 -6.29
CA ALA A 21 0.10 -11.21 -6.12
C ALA A 21 0.70 -12.11 -5.03
N LEU A 22 2.03 -12.18 -4.90
CA LEU A 22 2.71 -13.14 -4.03
C LEU A 22 3.13 -12.55 -2.67
N GLU A 23 3.57 -11.29 -2.65
CA GLU A 23 3.90 -10.52 -1.45
C GLU A 23 2.89 -9.40 -1.20
N ASN A 24 1.60 -9.71 -1.36
CA ASN A 24 0.53 -8.72 -1.22
C ASN A 24 0.68 -7.95 0.10
N ALA A 25 0.82 -6.62 -0.02
CA ALA A 25 1.09 -5.75 1.10
C ALA A 25 0.04 -5.89 2.21
N VAL A 26 -1.21 -6.11 1.84
CA VAL A 26 -2.34 -6.22 2.77
C VAL A 26 -2.45 -7.62 3.37
N PHE A 27 -2.50 -8.66 2.54
CA PHE A 27 -2.86 -10.00 3.02
C PHE A 27 -1.66 -10.85 3.48
N SER A 28 -0.47 -10.62 2.91
CA SER A 28 0.76 -11.34 3.26
C SER A 28 1.57 -10.58 4.30
N ARG A 29 1.64 -9.24 4.19
CA ARG A 29 2.41 -8.38 5.10
C ARG A 29 1.56 -7.63 6.14
N ALA A 30 0.23 -7.82 6.15
CA ALA A 30 -0.69 -7.17 7.08
C ALA A 30 -0.61 -5.63 7.11
N LEU A 31 -0.16 -4.99 6.03
CA LEU A 31 -0.02 -3.53 5.96
C LEU A 31 -1.39 -2.88 5.81
N ASP A 32 -1.77 -2.11 6.84
CA ASP A 32 -2.95 -1.22 6.88
C ASP A 32 -4.33 -1.92 6.77
N ILE A 33 -4.56 -2.91 7.64
CA ILE A 33 -5.88 -3.53 7.84
C ILE A 33 -6.89 -2.53 8.42
N THR A 34 -6.42 -1.55 9.19
CA THR A 34 -7.22 -0.55 9.90
C THR A 34 -8.05 0.29 8.94
N SER A 35 -7.42 0.83 7.89
CA SER A 35 -8.14 1.59 6.86
C SER A 35 -9.11 0.71 6.07
N LEU A 36 -8.74 -0.54 5.79
CA LEU A 36 -9.63 -1.49 5.10
C LEU A 36 -10.94 -1.73 5.87
N LEU A 37 -10.86 -1.87 7.19
CA LEU A 37 -12.01 -2.19 8.04
C LEU A 37 -12.85 -0.97 8.43
N ILE A 38 -12.21 0.19 8.60
CA ILE A 38 -12.89 1.38 9.17
C ILE A 38 -13.53 2.26 8.08
N LEU A 39 -13.02 2.25 6.84
CA LEU A 39 -13.50 3.17 5.80
C LEU A 39 -14.93 2.82 5.32
N PRO A 40 -15.94 3.69 5.56
CA PRO A 40 -17.30 3.51 5.07
C PRO A 40 -17.48 4.29 3.77
N PHE A 41 -16.85 3.84 2.67
CA PHE A 41 -16.99 4.49 1.37
C PHE A 41 -17.74 3.62 0.38
N GLY A 42 -18.75 4.20 -0.28
CA GLY A 42 -19.36 3.55 -1.44
C GLY A 42 -18.35 3.29 -2.57
N LYS A 43 -18.72 2.44 -3.54
CA LYS A 43 -17.90 2.02 -4.71
C LYS A 43 -17.02 3.11 -5.35
N ARG A 44 -17.48 4.37 -5.38
CA ARG A 44 -16.71 5.50 -5.95
C ARG A 44 -15.63 6.02 -5.00
N GLY A 45 -15.93 6.19 -3.71
CA GLY A 45 -14.96 6.66 -2.72
C GLY A 45 -13.86 5.63 -2.48
N LEU A 46 -14.20 4.33 -2.44
CA LEU A 46 -13.21 3.26 -2.29
C LEU A 46 -12.18 3.24 -3.43
N ARG A 47 -12.65 3.36 -4.69
CA ARG A 47 -11.77 3.43 -5.86
C ARG A 47 -10.88 4.65 -5.82
N LEU A 48 -11.44 5.80 -5.46
CA LEU A 48 -10.68 7.04 -5.33
C LEU A 48 -9.61 6.93 -4.22
N PHE A 49 -9.91 6.24 -3.11
CA PHE A 49 -8.95 6.02 -2.02
C PHE A 49 -7.79 5.16 -2.48
N GLY A 50 -8.10 4.02 -3.10
CA GLY A 50 -7.09 3.13 -3.65
C GLY A 50 -6.18 3.84 -4.66
N MET A 51 -6.73 4.70 -5.51
CA MET A 51 -5.92 5.48 -6.48
C MET A 51 -5.01 6.49 -5.81
N ILE A 52 -5.52 7.27 -4.83
CA ILE A 52 -4.70 8.25 -4.10
C ILE A 52 -3.59 7.53 -3.33
N LEU A 53 -3.92 6.42 -2.65
CA LEU A 53 -2.94 5.64 -1.92
C LEU A 53 -1.87 5.05 -2.86
N THR A 54 -2.27 4.53 -4.02
CA THR A 54 -1.34 3.99 -5.01
C THR A 54 -0.37 5.05 -5.53
N GLY A 55 -0.88 6.25 -5.81
CA GLY A 55 -0.01 7.37 -6.17
C GLY A 55 0.95 7.75 -5.04
N THR A 56 0.46 7.72 -3.81
CA THR A 56 1.25 8.06 -2.61
C THR A 56 2.36 7.03 -2.37
N THR A 57 2.06 5.74 -2.39
CA THR A 57 3.05 4.66 -2.20
C THR A 57 4.11 4.68 -3.30
N ALA A 58 3.72 4.96 -4.55
CA ALA A 58 4.65 5.06 -5.67
C ALA A 58 5.63 6.22 -5.51
N ILE A 59 5.13 7.42 -5.24
CA ILE A 59 5.97 8.61 -5.10
C ILE A 59 6.83 8.53 -3.84
N ALA A 60 6.25 8.08 -2.71
CA ALA A 60 6.98 7.91 -1.47
C ALA A 60 8.13 6.89 -1.62
N SER A 61 7.88 5.76 -2.29
CA SER A 61 8.90 4.74 -2.53
C SER A 61 9.99 5.21 -3.49
N LEU A 62 9.63 5.98 -4.52
CA LEU A 62 10.61 6.62 -5.41
C LEU A 62 11.54 7.57 -4.65
N ILE A 63 10.97 8.44 -3.81
CA ILE A 63 11.74 9.38 -2.99
C ILE A 63 12.63 8.63 -1.99
N ALA A 64 12.10 7.60 -1.33
CA ALA A 64 12.87 6.77 -0.40
C ALA A 64 14.04 6.06 -1.10
N GLY A 65 13.82 5.49 -2.30
CA GLY A 65 14.87 4.87 -3.10
C GLY A 65 15.95 5.86 -3.55
N LEU A 66 15.57 7.10 -3.87
CA LEU A 66 16.52 8.16 -4.25
C LEU A 66 17.36 8.64 -3.05
N LEU A 67 16.76 8.72 -1.87
CA LEU A 67 17.42 9.16 -0.64
C LEU A 67 18.23 8.04 0.04
N ASN A 68 17.91 6.76 -0.21
CA ASN A 68 18.58 5.61 0.39
C ASN A 68 20.13 5.64 0.31
N PRO A 69 20.77 5.89 -0.85
CA PRO A 69 22.23 5.95 -0.94
C PRO A 69 22.85 7.14 -0.18
N LEU A 70 22.10 8.24 -0.01
CA LEU A 70 22.54 9.40 0.79
C LEU A 70 22.48 9.07 2.28
N LEU A 71 21.41 8.41 2.72
CA LEU A 71 21.25 7.97 4.11
C LEU A 71 22.31 6.93 4.46
N GLY A 72 22.58 5.94 3.61
CA GLY A 72 23.51 4.83 3.90
C GLY A 72 24.96 5.22 4.23
N ARG A 73 25.34 6.50 4.05
CA ARG A 73 26.65 7.04 4.43
C ARG A 73 26.79 7.41 5.90
N TRP A 74 25.68 7.42 6.65
CA TRP A 74 25.67 7.88 8.04
C TRP A 74 25.79 6.68 8.99
N GLU A 75 26.56 6.81 10.06
CA GLU A 75 26.56 5.83 11.15
C GLU A 75 25.19 5.86 11.87
N ASN A 76 24.68 4.71 12.32
CA ASN A 76 23.38 4.56 13.02
C ASN A 76 22.10 4.84 12.21
N VAL A 77 22.17 4.79 10.88
CA VAL A 77 21.03 4.97 9.96
C VAL A 77 19.79 4.13 10.29
N GLN A 78 19.96 2.94 10.87
CA GLN A 78 18.84 2.06 11.21
C GLN A 78 17.85 2.74 12.19
N TYR A 79 18.33 3.55 13.12
CA TYR A 79 17.49 4.27 14.08
C TYR A 79 16.85 5.53 13.46
N LEU A 80 17.49 6.16 12.48
CA LEU A 80 16.98 7.37 11.82
C LEU A 80 15.94 7.08 10.73
N ARG A 81 15.97 5.89 10.11
CA ARG A 81 15.09 5.53 8.98
C ARG A 81 13.60 5.78 9.24
N PRO A 82 13.00 5.33 10.36
CA PRO A 82 11.58 5.59 10.64
C PRO A 82 11.23 7.08 10.67
N VAL A 83 12.09 7.89 11.30
CA VAL A 83 11.90 9.34 11.40
C VAL A 83 11.97 9.98 10.01
N VAL A 84 12.94 9.57 9.18
CA VAL A 84 13.06 10.08 7.81
C VAL A 84 11.84 9.73 6.96
N TYR A 85 11.30 8.51 7.07
CA TYR A 85 10.09 8.11 6.35
C TYR A 85 8.88 8.97 6.73
N ILE A 86 8.70 9.26 8.03
CA ILE A 86 7.62 10.15 8.50
C ILE A 86 7.81 11.57 7.95
N VAL A 87 9.04 12.09 7.93
CA VAL A 87 9.35 13.41 7.36
C VAL A 87 9.04 13.44 5.85
N ILE A 88 9.43 12.40 5.10
CA ILE A 88 9.12 12.29 3.67
C ILE A 88 7.61 12.32 3.43
N LEU A 89 6.83 11.52 4.17
CA LEU A 89 5.36 11.49 4.04
C LEU A 89 4.73 12.84 4.40
N THR A 90 5.22 13.49 5.45
CA THR A 90 4.71 14.79 5.91
C THR A 90 4.97 15.88 4.87
N LEU A 91 6.19 15.92 4.30
CA LEU A 91 6.54 16.85 3.23
C LEU A 91 5.74 16.58 1.95
N LEU A 92 5.56 15.31 1.58
CA LEU A 92 4.78 14.93 0.41
C LEU A 92 3.30 15.31 0.58
N TYR A 93 2.72 15.04 1.75
CA TYR A 93 1.36 15.44 2.11
C TYR A 93 1.20 16.97 2.04
N GLY A 94 2.13 17.72 2.63
CA GLY A 94 2.11 19.19 2.60
C GLY A 94 2.19 19.74 1.17
N CYS A 95 3.05 19.18 0.33
CA CYS A 95 3.18 19.54 -1.08
C CYS A 95 1.87 19.29 -1.86
N VAL A 96 1.27 18.11 -1.68
CA VAL A 96 0.01 17.74 -2.35
C VAL A 96 -1.16 18.59 -1.85
N CYS A 97 -1.23 18.85 -0.54
CA CYS A 97 -2.22 19.74 0.07
C CYS A 97 -2.13 21.15 -0.53
N PHE A 98 -0.92 21.71 -0.60
CA PHE A 98 -0.69 23.03 -1.18
C PHE A 98 -1.11 23.09 -2.66
N LEU A 99 -0.70 22.10 -3.46
CA LEU A 99 -1.02 22.03 -4.88
C LEU A 99 -2.53 21.88 -5.15
N LEU A 100 -3.22 21.04 -4.36
CA LEU A 100 -4.66 20.80 -4.51
C LEU A 100 -5.48 21.99 -4.02
N ASN A 101 -5.09 22.62 -2.90
CA ASN A 101 -5.75 23.82 -2.41
C ASN A 101 -5.59 24.99 -3.40
N TRP A 102 -4.44 25.09 -4.07
CA TRP A 102 -4.22 26.07 -5.13
C TRP A 102 -5.11 25.80 -6.36
N ARG A 103 -5.10 24.57 -6.89
CA ARG A 103 -5.76 24.27 -8.18
C ARG A 103 -7.26 24.00 -8.08
N LYS A 104 -7.71 23.34 -7.02
CA LYS A 104 -9.04 22.69 -6.91
C LYS A 104 -9.56 22.75 -5.46
N ARG A 105 -9.72 23.96 -4.92
CA ARG A 105 -10.13 24.19 -3.52
C ARG A 105 -11.45 23.48 -3.13
N ASP A 106 -12.47 23.53 -3.99
CA ASP A 106 -13.77 22.90 -3.71
C ASP A 106 -13.68 21.38 -3.57
N TRP A 107 -12.87 20.73 -4.43
CA TRP A 107 -12.67 19.28 -4.36
C TRP A 107 -11.87 18.90 -3.12
N PHE A 108 -10.82 19.68 -2.80
CA PHE A 108 -9.97 19.45 -1.63
C PHE A 108 -10.76 19.54 -0.32
N SER A 109 -11.63 20.55 -0.17
CA SER A 109 -12.46 20.70 1.03
C SER A 109 -13.36 19.48 1.31
N GLY A 110 -13.83 18.80 0.27
CA GLY A 110 -14.67 17.59 0.41
C GLY A 110 -13.91 16.29 0.65
N HIS A 111 -12.62 16.22 0.29
CA HIS A 111 -11.82 14.98 0.31
C HIS A 111 -10.60 15.06 1.25
N HIS A 112 -10.42 16.16 1.97
CA HIS A 112 -9.25 16.40 2.83
C HIS A 112 -9.00 15.26 3.84
N SER A 113 -10.04 14.77 4.52
CA SER A 113 -9.92 13.67 5.48
C SER A 113 -9.39 12.40 4.83
N MET A 114 -9.85 12.11 3.62
CA MET A 114 -9.50 10.92 2.86
C MET A 114 -8.07 10.99 2.32
N ILE A 115 -7.64 12.17 1.87
CA ILE A 115 -6.25 12.42 1.46
C ILE A 115 -5.33 12.22 2.66
N THR A 116 -5.65 12.84 3.80
CA THR A 116 -4.84 12.71 5.03
C THR A 116 -4.68 11.24 5.42
N MET A 117 -5.76 10.47 5.39
CA MET A 117 -5.73 9.05 5.73
C MET A 117 -4.94 8.20 4.71
N ALA A 118 -4.88 8.59 3.43
CA ALA A 118 -4.06 7.90 2.44
C ALA A 118 -2.56 8.17 2.60
N PHE A 119 -2.19 9.35 3.12
CA PHE A 119 -0.78 9.71 3.35
C PHE A 119 -0.22 9.15 4.66
N PHE A 120 -1.02 9.19 5.73
CA PHE A 120 -0.62 8.72 7.05
C PHE A 120 -1.15 7.32 7.32
N ASN A 121 -0.66 6.36 6.55
CA ASN A 121 -1.02 4.96 6.73
C ASN A 121 0.17 4.00 6.74
N CYS A 122 -0.08 2.79 7.23
CA CYS A 122 0.96 1.77 7.34
C CYS A 122 1.41 1.26 5.97
N ALA A 123 0.56 1.31 4.94
CA ALA A 123 0.93 0.86 3.60
C ALA A 123 1.94 1.81 2.94
N ALA A 124 1.77 3.13 3.03
CA ALA A 124 2.71 4.11 2.49
C ALA A 124 4.06 4.05 3.23
N TYR A 125 4.03 3.94 4.56
CA TYR A 125 5.24 3.73 5.35
C TYR A 125 5.94 2.42 5.01
N GLY A 126 5.19 1.32 4.96
CA GLY A 126 5.71 -0.02 4.65
C GLY A 126 6.29 -0.13 3.25
N ALA A 127 5.72 0.59 2.27
CA ALA A 127 6.25 0.63 0.91
C ALA A 127 7.68 1.18 0.88
N MET A 128 7.93 2.31 1.53
CA MET A 128 9.29 2.88 1.64
C MET A 128 10.23 1.98 2.42
N ALA A 129 9.78 1.39 3.52
CA ALA A 129 10.59 0.49 4.32
C ALA A 129 11.02 -0.74 3.51
N LEU A 130 10.10 -1.30 2.73
CA LEU A 130 10.34 -2.48 1.92
C LEU A 130 11.28 -2.19 0.75
N THR A 131 11.09 -1.10 0.01
CA THR A 131 11.99 -0.77 -1.11
C THR A 131 13.43 -0.58 -0.66
N VAL A 132 13.60 0.07 0.49
CA VAL A 132 14.92 0.29 1.10
C VAL A 132 15.52 -1.01 1.65
N TYR A 133 14.71 -1.88 2.27
CA TYR A 133 15.18 -3.17 2.78
C TYR A 133 15.61 -4.11 1.65
N SER A 134 14.85 -4.15 0.56
CA SER A 134 15.15 -4.96 -0.63
C SER A 134 16.31 -4.43 -1.48
N GLY A 135 16.86 -3.25 -1.14
CA GLY A 135 18.02 -2.69 -1.84
C GLY A 135 17.73 -2.26 -3.29
N PHE A 136 16.47 -1.95 -3.61
CA PHE A 136 16.06 -1.60 -4.97
C PHE A 136 16.68 -0.29 -5.46
N SER A 137 16.95 -0.23 -6.75
CA SER A 137 17.32 1.03 -7.42
C SER A 137 16.14 2.02 -7.42
N TRP A 138 16.38 3.28 -7.80
CA TRP A 138 15.33 4.32 -7.82
C TRP A 138 14.15 3.95 -8.73
N LEU A 139 14.42 3.34 -9.89
CA LEU A 139 13.38 2.95 -10.86
C LEU A 139 12.60 1.73 -10.34
N GLU A 140 13.28 0.72 -9.82
CA GLU A 140 12.65 -0.45 -9.21
C GLU A 140 11.84 -0.08 -7.97
N SER A 141 12.29 0.91 -7.19
CA SER A 141 11.56 1.43 -6.03
C SER A 141 10.22 2.06 -6.41
N ALA A 142 10.18 2.81 -7.51
CA ALA A 142 8.94 3.39 -8.01
C ALA A 142 7.95 2.31 -8.46
N VAL A 143 8.44 1.30 -9.18
CA VAL A 143 7.60 0.19 -9.66
C VAL A 143 7.12 -0.69 -8.50
N SER A 144 7.97 -0.94 -7.50
CA SER A 144 7.60 -1.66 -6.29
C SER A 144 6.52 -0.90 -5.51
N GLY A 145 6.68 0.42 -5.32
CA GLY A 145 5.67 1.26 -4.67
C GLY A 145 4.32 1.28 -5.41
N LEU A 146 4.35 1.25 -6.76
CA LEU A 146 3.15 1.09 -7.58
C LEU A 146 2.51 -0.30 -7.38
N GLY A 147 3.31 -1.36 -7.36
CA GLY A 147 2.84 -2.73 -7.11
C GLY A 147 2.15 -2.86 -5.76
N ILE A 148 2.75 -2.29 -4.71
CA ILE A 148 2.18 -2.26 -3.35
C ILE A 148 0.84 -1.51 -3.33
N GLY A 149 0.78 -0.32 -3.93
CA GLY A 149 -0.45 0.45 -4.02
C GLY A 149 -1.56 -0.27 -4.78
N LEU A 150 -1.22 -0.87 -5.91
CA LEU A 150 -2.17 -1.59 -6.74
C LEU A 150 -2.65 -2.89 -6.06
N SER A 151 -1.80 -3.56 -5.28
CA SER A 151 -2.18 -4.71 -4.44
C SER A 151 -3.21 -4.30 -3.38
N PHE A 152 -3.05 -3.12 -2.78
CA PHE A 152 -4.02 -2.56 -1.83
C PHE A 152 -5.35 -2.24 -2.51
N LEU A 153 -5.31 -1.64 -3.71
CA LEU A 153 -6.52 -1.36 -4.50
C LEU A 153 -7.28 -2.65 -4.83
N LEU A 154 -6.57 -3.71 -5.19
CA LEU A 154 -7.16 -5.03 -5.42
C LEU A 154 -7.79 -5.60 -4.14
N ALA A 155 -7.08 -5.51 -3.01
CA ALA A 155 -7.57 -5.97 -1.71
C ALA A 155 -8.85 -5.25 -1.29
N LEU A 156 -8.93 -3.92 -1.49
CA LEU A 156 -10.15 -3.14 -1.26
C LEU A 156 -11.31 -3.66 -2.10
N PHE A 157 -11.08 -3.96 -3.38
CA PHE A 157 -12.12 -4.44 -4.27
C PHE A 157 -12.65 -5.81 -3.84
N VAL A 158 -11.77 -6.73 -3.47
CA VAL A 158 -12.14 -8.06 -2.94
C VAL A 158 -12.94 -7.92 -1.65
N LEU A 159 -12.49 -7.08 -0.71
CA LEU A 159 -13.18 -6.87 0.56
C LEU A 159 -14.59 -6.27 0.37
N GLU A 160 -14.73 -5.30 -0.54
CA GLU A 160 -16.03 -4.69 -0.86
C GLU A 160 -17.01 -5.69 -1.48
N GLN A 161 -16.54 -6.61 -2.32
CA GLN A 161 -17.40 -7.69 -2.81
C GLN A 161 -17.74 -8.69 -1.71
N GLY A 162 -16.77 -9.04 -0.85
CA GLY A 162 -17.00 -9.85 0.34
C GLY A 162 -18.08 -9.28 1.26
N ARG A 163 -18.03 -7.97 1.54
CA ARG A 163 -19.03 -7.24 2.32
C ARG A 163 -20.43 -7.37 1.72
N ARG A 164 -20.56 -7.28 0.40
CA ARG A 164 -21.86 -7.48 -0.26
C ARG A 164 -22.38 -8.90 -0.10
N CYS A 165 -21.53 -9.90 -0.31
CA CYS A 165 -21.90 -11.30 -0.10
C CYS A 165 -22.31 -11.56 1.35
N MET A 166 -21.59 -11.00 2.32
CA MET A 166 -21.92 -11.12 3.74
C MET A 166 -23.24 -10.41 4.11
N SER A 167 -23.57 -9.30 3.43
CA SER A 167 -24.81 -8.55 3.70
C SER A 167 -26.10 -9.30 3.34
N ILE A 168 -26.03 -10.24 2.38
CA ILE A 168 -27.16 -11.08 1.97
C ILE A 168 -27.21 -12.41 2.76
N CYS A 169 -26.15 -12.75 3.48
CA CYS A 169 -26.09 -13.96 4.30
C CYS A 169 -26.70 -13.72 5.69
N ASN A 170 -27.32 -14.76 6.27
CA ASN A 170 -27.89 -14.68 7.60
C ASN A 170 -26.80 -14.88 8.68
N ILE A 171 -26.03 -13.82 8.96
CA ILE A 171 -24.95 -13.83 9.94
C ILE A 171 -25.51 -13.67 11.37
N PRO A 172 -25.07 -14.49 12.35
CA PRO A 172 -25.46 -14.35 13.76
C PRO A 172 -25.18 -12.94 14.26
N LYS A 173 -26.04 -12.40 15.14
CA LYS A 173 -25.92 -11.01 15.64
C LYS A 173 -24.54 -10.68 16.20
N ALA A 174 -23.90 -11.63 16.89
CA ALA A 174 -22.56 -11.47 17.47
C ALA A 174 -21.44 -11.26 16.44
N PHE A 175 -21.62 -11.73 15.20
CA PHE A 175 -20.60 -11.68 14.15
C PHE A 175 -20.83 -10.57 13.11
N ARG A 176 -21.90 -9.80 13.21
CA ARG A 176 -22.23 -8.78 12.20
C ARG A 176 -21.23 -7.62 12.20
N GLY A 177 -20.84 -7.18 11.01
CA GLY A 177 -19.92 -6.05 10.82
C GLY A 177 -18.46 -6.46 10.97
N LEU A 178 -17.71 -5.73 11.79
CA LEU A 178 -16.25 -5.85 11.92
C LEU A 178 -15.76 -7.28 12.26
N PRO A 179 -16.42 -8.07 13.14
CA PRO A 179 -15.99 -9.45 13.39
C PRO A 179 -16.06 -10.36 12.16
N SER A 180 -17.15 -10.31 11.37
CA SER A 180 -17.26 -11.08 10.12
C SER A 180 -16.23 -10.66 9.09
N GLU A 181 -15.92 -9.37 9.01
CA GLU A 181 -14.90 -8.86 8.08
C GLU A 181 -13.50 -9.33 8.45
N LEU A 182 -13.15 -9.34 9.74
CA LEU A 182 -11.88 -9.89 10.23
C LEU A 182 -11.73 -11.37 9.89
N VAL A 183 -12.78 -12.17 10.09
CA VAL A 183 -12.78 -13.60 9.72
C VAL A 183 -12.60 -13.76 8.21
N TYR A 184 -13.31 -12.97 7.41
CA TYR A 184 -13.19 -13.00 5.95
C TYR A 184 -11.78 -12.65 5.46
N VAL A 185 -11.19 -11.57 5.99
CA VAL A 185 -9.81 -11.18 5.68
C VAL A 185 -8.82 -12.27 6.11
N GLY A 186 -9.01 -12.87 7.28
CA GLY A 186 -8.19 -13.98 7.77
C GLY A 186 -8.24 -15.21 6.84
N LEU A 187 -9.42 -15.58 6.35
CA LEU A 187 -9.58 -16.70 5.41
C LEU A 187 -8.92 -16.43 4.05
N ILE A 188 -9.00 -15.20 3.54
CA ILE A 188 -8.28 -14.81 2.32
C ILE A 188 -6.77 -14.80 2.54
N SER A 189 -6.30 -14.27 3.67
CA SER A 189 -4.88 -14.28 4.02
C SER A 189 -4.36 -15.72 4.07
N LEU A 190 -5.10 -16.63 4.72
CA LEU A 190 -4.74 -18.04 4.81
C LEU A 190 -4.70 -18.73 3.43
N SER A 191 -5.66 -18.45 2.54
CA SER A 191 -5.68 -19.05 1.20
C SER A 191 -4.53 -18.56 0.32
N LEU A 192 -4.18 -17.27 0.40
CA LEU A 192 -3.02 -16.71 -0.29
C LEU A 192 -1.70 -17.24 0.29
N TYR A 193 -1.60 -17.36 1.62
CA TYR A 193 -0.41 -17.91 2.26
C TYR A 193 -0.15 -19.36 1.84
N GLY A 194 -1.20 -20.18 1.75
CA GLY A 194 -1.13 -21.54 1.21
C GLY A 194 -0.71 -21.60 -0.26
N LEU A 195 -1.15 -20.64 -1.09
CA LEU A 195 -0.80 -20.57 -2.51
C LEU A 195 0.69 -20.22 -2.73
N VAL A 196 1.26 -19.36 -1.88
CA VAL A 196 2.67 -18.96 -1.98
C VAL A 196 3.61 -20.05 -1.46
N GLY A 197 3.10 -21.02 -0.68
CA GLY A 197 3.91 -22.14 -0.18
C GLY A 197 4.91 -21.73 0.90
N HIS A 198 4.66 -20.65 1.63
CA HIS A 198 5.49 -20.25 2.76
C HIS A 198 5.52 -21.38 3.80
N GLN A 199 6.71 -21.90 4.09
CA GLN A 199 6.89 -22.85 5.17
C GLN A 199 6.78 -22.11 6.50
N LEU A 200 6.04 -22.68 7.46
CA LEU A 200 6.07 -22.20 8.84
C LEU A 200 7.52 -22.29 9.32
N ALA A 201 8.03 -21.23 9.95
CA ALA A 201 9.29 -21.32 10.68
C ALA A 201 9.10 -22.41 11.75
N ALA A 202 9.75 -23.56 11.53
CA ALA A 202 9.72 -24.69 12.44
C ALA A 202 10.38 -24.35 13.78
#